data_AF-A0A7X2T418-F1
#
_entry.id   AF-A0A7X2T418-F1
#
_cell.length_a   1.000
_cell.length_b   1.000
_cell.length_c   1.000
_cell.angle_alpha   90.00
_cell.angle_beta   90.00
_cell.angle_gamma   90.00
#
_symmetry.space_group_name_H-M   'P 1'
#
loop_
_entity.id
_entity.type
_entity.pdbx_description
1 polymer ?
#
loop_
_entity_poly.entity_id
_entity_poly.type
_entity_poly.pdbx_seq_one_letter_code
_entity_poly.pdbx_strand_id
1 'polypeptide(L)'
;MNRYKAGQLFCIICIAVFMLFQFKQPSDSKKNFEDVVQKTIEKIDVSQFEQQDNLAMKRFLSLNPEEYENIIYYKDIDALKSREFVIVKFKNSKQASYFKLNIENRIENQINVFDGYAQDQADLLKEAVIDIQSNYALYVVLENAKEVDNAFLLAL
;
A
#
# COMPACT_ATOMS: atom_id res chain seq x y z
N MET A 1 -40.53 -33.73 -13.08
CA MET A 1 -39.16 -33.33 -12.66
C MET A 1 -39.27 -32.07 -11.81
N ASN A 2 -38.86 -32.14 -10.54
CA ASN A 2 -39.33 -31.24 -9.47
C ASN A 2 -38.81 -29.80 -9.69
N ARG A 3 -39.69 -28.80 -9.78
CA ARG A 3 -39.33 -27.38 -10.06
C ARG A 3 -38.31 -26.82 -9.07
N TYR A 4 -38.29 -27.36 -7.85
CA TYR A 4 -37.31 -27.09 -6.81
C TYR A 4 -35.88 -27.54 -7.15
N LYS A 5 -35.70 -28.67 -7.85
CA LYS A 5 -34.38 -29.15 -8.28
C LYS A 5 -33.78 -28.28 -9.40
N ALA A 6 -34.63 -27.76 -10.29
CA ALA A 6 -34.21 -26.84 -11.34
C ALA A 6 -33.78 -25.47 -10.77
N GLY A 7 -34.54 -24.94 -9.80
CA GLY A 7 -34.17 -23.71 -9.09
C GLY A 7 -32.90 -23.84 -8.25
N GLN A 8 -32.72 -24.96 -7.54
CA GLN A 8 -31.50 -25.26 -6.79
C GLN A 8 -30.27 -25.37 -7.69
N LEU A 9 -30.38 -26.05 -8.84
CA LEU A 9 -29.27 -26.18 -9.80
C LEU A 9 -28.85 -24.81 -10.37
N PHE A 10 -29.82 -23.95 -10.68
CA PHE A 10 -29.55 -22.58 -11.14
C PHE A 10 -28.79 -21.76 -10.07
N CYS A 11 -29.24 -21.79 -8.81
CA CYS A 11 -28.56 -21.10 -7.72
C CYS A 11 -27.11 -21.58 -7.51
N ILE A 12 -26.86 -22.89 -7.61
CA ILE A 12 -25.51 -23.45 -7.48
C ILE A 12 -24.60 -22.95 -8.61
N ILE A 13 -25.11 -22.87 -9.85
CA ILE A 13 -24.35 -22.34 -10.99
C ILE A 13 -24.06 -20.85 -10.81
N CYS A 14 -25.03 -20.05 -10.35
CA CYS A 14 -24.82 -18.62 -10.08
C CYS A 14 -23.77 -18.39 -8.98
N ILE A 15 -23.81 -19.19 -7.91
CA ILE A 15 -22.83 -19.13 -6.82
C ILE A 15 -21.44 -19.56 -7.32
N ALA A 16 -21.36 -20.61 -8.15
CA ALA A 16 -20.10 -21.04 -8.74
C ALA A 16 -19.50 -19.97 -9.67
N VAL A 17 -20.33 -19.33 -10.51
CA VAL A 17 -19.90 -18.23 -11.39
C VAL A 17 -19.47 -17.01 -10.57
N PHE A 18 -20.20 -16.67 -9.51
CA PHE A 18 -19.82 -15.59 -8.59
C PHE A 18 -18.48 -15.88 -7.89
N MET A 19 -18.27 -17.11 -7.41
CA MET A 19 -16.99 -17.53 -6.85
C MET A 19 -15.86 -17.45 -7.87
N LEU A 20 -16.08 -17.88 -9.12
CA LEU A 20 -15.07 -17.76 -10.19
C LEU A 20 -14.70 -16.31 -10.52
N PHE A 21 -15.63 -15.37 -10.37
CA PHE A 21 -15.33 -13.94 -10.52
C PHE A 21 -14.50 -13.36 -9.36
N GLN A 22 -14.69 -13.86 -8.14
CA GLN A 22 -13.93 -13.42 -6.95
C GLN A 22 -12.45 -13.86 -6.99
N PHE A 23 -12.09 -14.86 -7.79
CA PHE A 23 -10.71 -15.33 -7.94
C PHE A 23 -9.93 -14.67 -9.08
N LYS A 24 -10.48 -13.66 -9.76
CA LYS A 24 -9.67 -12.83 -10.68
C LYS A 24 -8.74 -11.95 -9.87
N GLN A 25 -7.60 -12.50 -9.45
CA GLN A 25 -6.48 -11.69 -8.97
C GLN A 25 -6.02 -10.77 -10.11
N PRO A 26 -5.74 -9.49 -9.83
CA PRO A 26 -5.07 -8.63 -10.80
C PRO A 26 -3.78 -9.33 -11.26
N SER A 27 -3.43 -9.21 -12.54
CA SER A 27 -2.18 -9.77 -13.02
C SER A 27 -1.01 -8.97 -12.46
N ASP A 28 0.08 -9.65 -12.12
CA ASP A 28 1.33 -9.00 -11.72
C ASP A 28 1.81 -7.99 -12.77
N SER A 29 2.19 -6.79 -12.31
CA SER A 29 2.85 -5.81 -13.15
C SER A 29 4.25 -6.32 -13.53
N LYS A 30 4.60 -6.14 -14.81
CA LYS A 30 5.92 -6.48 -15.35
C LYS A 30 6.87 -5.28 -15.37
N LYS A 31 6.45 -4.14 -14.83
CA LYS A 31 7.26 -2.92 -14.81
C LYS A 31 8.47 -3.10 -13.91
N ASN A 32 9.56 -2.46 -14.32
CA ASN A 32 10.77 -2.38 -13.51
C ASN A 32 10.51 -1.49 -12.28
N PHE A 33 11.15 -1.82 -11.16
CA PHE A 33 10.89 -1.15 -9.89
C PHE A 33 11.34 0.32 -9.90
N GLU A 34 12.53 0.60 -10.43
CA GLU A 34 13.07 1.95 -10.54
C GLU A 34 12.18 2.86 -11.40
N ASP A 35 11.64 2.35 -12.52
CA ASP A 35 10.70 3.08 -13.38
C ASP A 35 9.39 3.44 -12.63
N VAL A 36 8.86 2.51 -11.83
CA VAL A 36 7.65 2.72 -11.03
C VAL A 36 7.91 3.78 -9.97
N VAL A 37 9.04 3.69 -9.26
CA VAL A 37 9.46 4.68 -8.26
C VAL A 37 9.56 6.06 -8.89
N GLN A 38 10.31 6.20 -10.00
CA GLN A 38 10.55 7.50 -10.65
C GLN A 38 9.24 8.17 -11.06
N LYS A 39 8.30 7.42 -11.65
CA LYS A 39 7.00 7.96 -12.07
C LYS A 39 6.09 8.30 -10.89
N THR A 40 6.10 7.48 -9.85
CA THR A 40 5.27 7.71 -8.65
C THR A 40 5.69 8.99 -7.93
N ILE A 41 6.99 9.22 -7.79
CA ILE A 41 7.53 10.36 -7.03
C ILE A 41 7.69 11.64 -7.86
N GLU A 42 7.32 11.64 -9.15
CA GLU A 42 7.46 12.82 -10.03
C GLU A 42 6.71 14.06 -9.50
N LYS A 43 5.65 13.84 -8.72
CA LYS A 43 4.83 14.90 -8.10
C LYS A 43 5.20 15.18 -6.63
N ILE A 44 6.26 14.56 -6.13
CA ILE A 44 6.76 14.75 -4.77
C ILE A 44 8.01 15.62 -4.84
N ASP A 45 8.08 16.66 -4.00
CA ASP A 45 9.34 17.38 -3.77
C ASP A 45 10.27 16.52 -2.91
N VAL A 46 10.96 15.58 -3.57
CA VAL A 46 11.88 14.63 -2.92
C VAL A 46 13.05 15.30 -2.21
N SER A 47 13.30 16.60 -2.44
CA SER A 47 14.32 17.36 -1.70
C SER A 47 13.98 17.54 -0.21
N GLN A 48 12.71 17.39 0.15
CA GLN A 48 12.21 17.43 1.52
C GLN A 48 12.18 16.06 2.19
N PHE A 49 12.73 15.03 1.54
CA PHE A 49 12.71 13.66 2.03
C PHE A 49 14.11 13.05 2.07
N GLU A 50 14.33 12.17 3.04
CA GLU A 50 15.51 11.33 3.14
C GLU A 50 15.14 9.87 2.95
N GLN A 51 15.86 9.18 2.06
CA GLN A 51 15.73 7.73 1.91
C GLN A 51 16.27 7.04 3.18
N GLN A 52 15.44 6.20 3.77
CA GLN A 52 15.74 5.51 5.01
C GLN A 52 16.47 4.19 4.74
N ASP A 53 17.33 3.81 5.68
CA ASP A 53 18.09 2.56 5.62
C ASP A 53 17.27 1.34 6.09
N ASN A 54 17.86 0.16 5.96
CA ASN A 54 17.22 -1.09 6.36
C ASN A 54 16.93 -1.18 7.86
N LEU A 55 17.75 -0.52 8.69
CA LEU A 55 17.56 -0.51 10.14
C LEU A 55 16.35 0.34 10.51
N ALA A 56 16.19 1.50 9.88
CA ALA A 56 15.05 2.39 10.01
C ALA A 56 13.75 1.73 9.52
N MET A 57 13.78 0.99 8.40
CA MET A 57 12.60 0.22 7.94
C MET A 57 12.16 -0.82 8.98
N LYS A 58 13.10 -1.57 9.57
CA LYS A 58 12.80 -2.53 10.64
C LYS A 58 12.27 -1.84 11.90
N ARG A 59 12.89 -0.73 12.30
CA ARG A 59 12.51 0.02 13.51
C ARG A 59 11.16 0.70 13.40
N PHE A 60 10.91 1.41 12.31
CA PHE A 60 9.73 2.25 12.16
C PHE A 60 8.55 1.49 11.56
N LEU A 61 8.80 0.62 10.57
CA LEU A 61 7.73 -0.06 9.85
C LEU A 61 7.58 -1.52 10.26
N SER A 62 8.49 -2.07 11.08
CA SER A 62 8.53 -3.53 11.35
C SER A 62 8.65 -4.37 10.07
N LEU A 63 9.23 -3.80 9.01
CA LEU A 63 9.43 -4.46 7.72
C LEU A 63 10.92 -4.83 7.55
N ASN A 64 11.18 -6.06 7.10
CA ASN A 64 12.52 -6.51 6.73
C ASN A 64 12.73 -6.38 5.21
N PRO A 65 13.58 -5.46 4.72
CA PRO A 65 13.74 -5.23 3.27
C PRO A 65 14.17 -6.46 2.48
N GLU A 66 14.96 -7.35 3.10
CA GLU A 66 15.46 -8.58 2.47
C GLU A 66 14.34 -9.58 2.13
N GLU A 67 13.16 -9.43 2.74
CA GLU A 67 12.02 -10.29 2.44
C GLU A 67 11.36 -9.89 1.12
N TYR A 68 11.40 -8.62 0.73
CA TYR A 68 10.77 -8.09 -0.48
C TYR A 68 11.66 -8.24 -1.73
N GLU A 69 11.08 -8.12 -2.93
CA GLU A 69 11.86 -8.09 -4.17
C GLU A 69 12.63 -6.77 -4.23
N ASN A 70 11.90 -5.68 -4.01
CA ASN A 70 12.45 -4.34 -3.82
C ASN A 70 11.57 -3.58 -2.85
N ILE A 71 12.16 -2.68 -2.06
CA ILE A 71 11.42 -1.74 -1.20
C ILE A 71 12.24 -0.47 -1.04
N ILE A 72 11.56 0.67 -1.08
CA ILE A 72 12.13 1.97 -0.72
C ILE A 72 11.25 2.63 0.33
N TYR A 73 11.87 3.36 1.24
CA TYR A 73 11.20 4.11 2.29
C TYR A 73 11.80 5.50 2.38
N TYR A 74 10.95 6.51 2.38
CA TYR A 74 11.33 7.91 2.53
C TYR A 74 10.54 8.53 3.68
N LYS A 75 11.21 9.37 4.45
CA LYS A 75 10.61 10.21 5.50
C LYS A 75 10.97 11.66 5.26
N ASP A 76 10.13 12.55 5.77
CA ASP A 76 10.48 13.97 5.88
C ASP A 76 11.82 14.17 6.59
N ILE A 77 12.61 15.12 6.10
CA ILE A 77 13.84 15.56 6.76
C ILE A 77 13.55 16.26 8.11
N ASP A 78 12.37 16.87 8.26
CA ASP A 78 11.89 17.41 9.51
C ASP A 78 11.21 16.31 10.34
N ALA A 79 11.88 15.91 11.43
CA ALA A 79 11.39 14.87 12.34
C ALA A 79 10.05 15.23 13.03
N LEU A 80 9.62 16.49 12.99
CA LEU A 80 8.32 16.93 13.50
C LEU A 80 7.17 16.69 12.51
N LYS A 81 7.47 16.31 11.27
CA LYS A 81 6.47 16.05 10.23
C LYS A 81 6.13 14.57 10.13
N SER A 82 4.85 14.28 9.89
CA SER A 82 4.36 12.93 9.70
C SER A 82 4.53 12.40 8.27
N ARG A 83 5.01 13.25 7.34
CA ARG A 83 5.15 12.91 5.92
C ARG A 83 6.15 11.78 5.71
N GLU A 84 5.70 10.73 5.04
CA GLU A 84 6.50 9.57 4.69
C GLU A 84 5.84 8.77 3.57
N PHE A 85 6.62 8.00 2.81
CA PHE A 85 6.08 7.09 1.81
C PHE A 85 6.96 5.86 1.59
N VAL A 86 6.32 4.77 1.16
CA VAL A 86 6.94 3.49 0.88
C VAL A 86 6.41 2.96 -0.44
N ILE A 87 7.32 2.51 -1.31
CA ILE A 87 6.97 1.77 -2.52
C ILE A 87 7.65 0.40 -2.42
N VAL A 88 6.88 -0.66 -2.61
CA VAL A 88 7.35 -2.03 -2.46
C VAL A 88 6.92 -2.88 -3.65
N LYS A 89 7.80 -3.80 -4.04
CA LYS A 89 7.51 -4.91 -4.94
C LYS A 89 7.64 -6.23 -4.19
N PHE A 90 6.59 -7.04 -4.22
CA PHE A 90 6.51 -8.31 -3.51
C PHE A 90 7.15 -9.44 -4.33
N LYS A 91 7.86 -10.36 -3.66
CA LYS A 91 8.29 -11.64 -4.25
C LYS A 91 7.12 -12.60 -4.41
N ASN A 92 6.11 -12.49 -3.54
CA ASN A 92 4.90 -13.32 -3.58
C ASN A 92 3.71 -12.65 -2.87
N SER A 93 2.51 -13.12 -3.19
CA SER A 93 1.23 -12.55 -2.72
C SER A 93 1.01 -12.57 -1.21
N LYS A 94 1.71 -13.42 -0.44
CA LYS A 94 1.54 -13.46 1.03
C LYS A 94 2.10 -12.22 1.72
N GLN A 95 3.05 -11.55 1.07
CA GLN A 95 3.73 -10.39 1.64
C GLN A 95 2.85 -9.14 1.65
N ALA A 96 1.86 -9.06 0.75
CA ALA A 96 0.92 -7.95 0.68
C ALA A 96 0.14 -7.78 1.99
N SER A 97 -0.39 -8.88 2.56
CA SER A 97 -1.12 -8.83 3.82
C SER A 97 -0.23 -8.44 5.00
N TYR A 98 1.01 -8.93 5.03
CA TYR A 98 1.97 -8.58 6.09
C TYR A 98 2.40 -7.12 6.00
N PHE A 99 2.66 -6.62 4.79
CA PHE A 99 2.93 -5.21 4.52
C PHE A 99 1.77 -4.34 5.02
N LYS A 100 0.53 -4.64 4.60
CA LYS A 100 -0.66 -3.88 4.98
C LYS A 100 -0.79 -3.72 6.49
N LEU A 101 -0.73 -4.84 7.21
CA LEU A 101 -0.90 -4.86 8.66
C LEU A 101 0.14 -4.00 9.38
N ASN A 102 1.41 -4.10 8.98
CA ASN A 102 2.48 -3.33 9.59
C ASN A 102 2.37 -1.83 9.29
N ILE A 103 1.95 -1.46 8.08
CA ILE A 103 1.71 -0.06 7.72
C ILE A 103 0.48 0.50 8.46
N GLU A 104 -0.62 -0.26 8.58
CA GLU A 104 -1.79 0.14 9.37
C GLU A 104 -1.40 0.38 10.84
N ASN A 105 -0.64 -0.53 11.45
CA ASN A 105 -0.11 -0.36 12.80
C ASN A 105 0.81 0.88 12.90
N ARG A 106 1.63 1.15 11.88
CA ARG A 106 2.49 2.34 11.83
C ARG A 106 1.65 3.62 11.85
N ILE A 107 0.62 3.70 11.02
CA ILE A 107 -0.28 4.86 10.94
C ILE A 107 -0.98 5.06 12.29
N GLU A 108 -1.58 4.01 12.86
CA GLU A 108 -2.29 4.09 14.14
C GLU A 108 -1.37 4.57 15.27
N ASN A 109 -0.16 3.99 15.36
CA ASN A 109 0.82 4.42 16.36
C ASN A 109 1.23 5.88 16.17
N GLN A 110 1.40 6.35 14.93
CA GLN A 110 1.75 7.75 14.70
C GLN A 110 0.59 8.70 15.01
N ILE A 111 -0.66 8.34 14.69
CA ILE A 111 -1.83 9.13 15.06
C ILE A 111 -1.87 9.32 16.57
N ASN A 112 -1.68 8.24 17.35
CA ASN A 112 -1.64 8.31 18.81
C ASN A 112 -0.52 9.22 19.35
N VAL A 113 0.63 9.27 18.67
CA VAL A 113 1.74 10.18 19.02
C VAL A 113 1.39 11.64 18.71
N PHE A 114 0.80 11.91 17.54
CA PHE A 114 0.55 13.28 17.08
C PHE A 114 -0.74 13.89 17.63
N ASP A 115 -1.79 13.11 17.95
CA ASP A 115 -3.06 13.64 18.50
C ASP A 115 -2.83 14.42 19.82
N GLY A 116 -1.77 14.11 20.58
CA GLY A 116 -1.41 14.84 21.80
C GLY A 116 -0.50 16.06 21.61
N TYR A 117 -0.01 16.31 20.40
CA TYR A 117 1.08 17.28 20.14
C TYR A 117 0.84 18.18 18.93
N ALA A 118 0.44 17.62 17.79
CA ALA A 118 0.24 18.34 16.53
C ALA A 118 -0.94 17.73 15.75
N GLN A 119 -2.13 18.30 15.94
CA GLN A 119 -3.37 17.80 15.37
C GLN A 119 -3.34 17.74 13.84
N ASP A 120 -2.72 18.72 13.19
CA ASP A 120 -2.57 18.78 11.73
C ASP A 120 -1.79 17.57 11.19
N GLN A 121 -0.75 17.14 11.90
CA GLN A 121 0.04 15.96 11.53
C GLN A 121 -0.73 14.66 11.74
N ALA A 122 -1.56 14.59 12.79
CA ALA A 122 -2.45 13.44 13.03
C ALA A 122 -3.56 13.34 11.98
N ASP A 123 -4.14 14.48 11.58
CA ASP A 123 -5.16 14.52 10.54
C ASP A 123 -4.58 14.15 9.17
N LEU A 124 -3.35 14.56 8.88
CA LEU A 124 -2.64 14.13 7.67
C LEU A 124 -2.44 12.60 7.62
N LEU A 125 -2.14 11.97 8.76
CA LEU A 125 -2.01 10.51 8.87
C LEU A 125 -3.34 9.77 8.67
N LYS A 126 -4.48 10.37 9.07
CA LYS A 126 -5.81 9.79 8.86
C LYS A 126 -6.18 9.76 7.37
N GLU A 127 -5.62 10.66 6.58
CA GLU A 127 -5.77 10.72 5.11
C GLU A 127 -4.70 9.93 4.35
N ALA A 128 -3.88 9.14 5.06
CA ALA A 128 -2.86 8.29 4.44
C ALA A 128 -3.49 7.29 3.45
N VAL A 129 -2.79 7.03 2.35
CA VAL A 129 -3.19 6.04 1.35
C VAL A 129 -2.33 4.79 1.50
N ILE A 130 -2.98 3.63 1.55
CA ILE A 130 -2.36 2.32 1.37
C ILE A 130 -3.02 1.68 0.15
N ASP A 131 -2.28 1.53 -0.93
CA ASP A 131 -2.76 0.87 -2.14
C ASP A 131 -1.98 -0.40 -2.42
N ILE A 132 -2.69 -1.51 -2.57
CA ILE A 132 -2.12 -2.84 -2.79
C ILE A 132 -2.58 -3.35 -4.14
N GLN A 133 -1.59 -3.49 -5.01
CA GLN A 133 -1.70 -4.12 -6.31
C GLN A 133 -1.05 -5.51 -6.25
N SER A 134 -1.28 -6.36 -7.26
CA SER A 134 -0.94 -7.80 -7.19
C SER A 134 0.47 -8.09 -6.63
N ASN A 135 1.49 -7.44 -7.20
CA ASN A 135 2.89 -7.56 -6.79
C ASN A 135 3.54 -6.23 -6.38
N TYR A 136 2.78 -5.15 -6.24
CA TYR A 136 3.27 -3.83 -5.82
C TYR A 136 2.37 -3.24 -4.74
N ALA A 137 2.92 -2.39 -3.89
CA ALA A 137 2.11 -1.55 -3.03
C ALA A 137 2.73 -0.16 -2.81
N LEU A 138 1.86 0.79 -2.50
CA LEU A 138 2.18 2.15 -2.09
C LEU A 138 1.62 2.37 -0.68
N TYR A 139 2.43 3.00 0.16
CA TYR A 139 1.97 3.71 1.35
C TYR A 139 2.44 5.16 1.24
N VAL A 140 1.56 6.12 1.48
CA VAL A 140 1.90 7.54 1.33
C VAL A 140 1.12 8.42 2.31
N VAL A 141 1.85 9.32 2.98
CA VAL A 141 1.34 10.38 3.87
C VAL A 141 1.83 11.72 3.36
N LEU A 142 1.03 12.36 2.51
CA LEU A 142 1.31 13.67 1.92
C LEU A 142 -0.01 14.41 1.68
N GLU A 143 0.05 15.74 1.60
CA GLU A 143 -1.11 16.58 1.31
C GLU A 143 -1.76 16.22 -0.04
N ASN A 144 -0.96 15.74 -1.00
CA ASN A 144 -1.39 15.27 -2.32
C ASN A 144 -1.34 13.74 -2.45
N ALA A 145 -1.51 12.97 -1.37
CA ALA A 145 -1.44 11.50 -1.36
C ALA A 145 -2.25 10.82 -2.48
N LYS A 146 -3.45 11.31 -2.80
CA LYS A 146 -4.30 10.78 -3.88
C LYS A 146 -3.71 11.02 -5.28
N GLU A 147 -2.99 12.11 -5.50
CA GLU A 147 -2.30 12.36 -6.77
C GLU A 147 -1.10 11.43 -6.94
N VAL A 148 -0.36 11.19 -5.85
CA VAL A 148 0.74 10.22 -5.81
C VAL A 148 0.23 8.81 -6.08
N ASP A 149 -0.89 8.42 -5.48
CA ASP A 149 -1.56 7.14 -5.71
C ASP A 149 -1.97 6.95 -7.18
N ASN A 150 -2.57 7.96 -7.80
CA ASN A 150 -2.88 7.92 -9.22
C ASN A 150 -1.62 7.79 -10.10
N ALA A 151 -0.52 8.47 -9.74
CA ALA A 151 0.75 8.36 -10.45
C ALA A 151 1.34 6.93 -10.33
N PHE A 152 1.25 6.33 -9.14
CA PHE A 152 1.62 4.94 -8.90
C PHE A 152 0.82 3.97 -9.76
N LEU A 153 -0.52 4.09 -9.78
CA LEU A 153 -1.39 3.25 -10.59
C LEU A 153 -1.09 3.36 -12.10
N LEU A 154 -0.80 4.56 -12.60
CA LEU A 154 -0.42 4.79 -13.99
C LEU A 154 0.97 4.25 -14.34
N ALA A 155 1.83 4.06 -13.33
CA ALA A 155 3.19 3.57 -13.53
C ALA A 155 3.27 2.04 -13.70
N LEU A 156 2.28 1.29 -13.19
CA LEU A 156 2.19 -0.17 -13.21
C LEU A 156 1.81 -0.77 -14.58
#